data_AF-A0A0U5IJ87-F1
#
_entry.id   AF-A0A0U5IJ87-F1
#
_cell.length_a   1.000
_cell.length_b   1.000
_cell.length_c   1.000
_cell.angle_alpha   90.00
_cell.angle_beta   90.00
_cell.angle_gamma   90.00
#
_symmetry.space_group_name_H-M   'P 1'
#
loop_
_entity.id
_entity.type
_entity.pdbx_description
1 polymer ?
#
loop_
_entity_poly.entity_id
_entity_poly.type
_entity_poly.pdbx_seq_one_letter_code
_entity_poly.pdbx_strand_id
1 'polypeptide(L)'
;MRYSTILLLGVAVLLPGATVAAETTGAVRIFTIPGDAKLFVDGERKGTSPSSAQETFLIHLAPGEYRIEARRDGFDSAEQEIFVAAGTEQTLQLSLAPEIAMVPIPAGCFLMGSPPDEPERDPDEGPQREVCVPAFEIGKREVTFADWDACVLDQGCTKNPSDEGWGRGDRPVMNVSWDDTQEYLRWLNRLTGKAYRLPTEAEWEYAARAGTTTPFSTGTCITTDQANYDGTFEYAGCGRPADVNLGRTAPTGSYPPNPWGLLDMHGNVNELTQDCWNGGFEGAPTDGSAWLEGDCAKRVMRSGSWYGYAGYMRSAYRCRVGPGFNHRSIGFRIARTPGA
;
A
#
# COMPACT_ATOMS: atom_id res chain seq x y z
N MET A 1 38.77 39.65 -24.01
CA MET A 1 39.32 39.93 -25.36
C MET A 1 39.02 38.73 -26.25
N ARG A 2 38.27 39.00 -27.33
CA ARG A 2 38.10 38.31 -28.62
C ARG A 2 38.30 36.79 -28.76
N TYR A 3 37.24 36.19 -29.31
CA TYR A 3 37.05 34.88 -29.95
C TYR A 3 38.15 34.45 -30.94
N SER A 4 38.27 33.12 -31.11
CA SER A 4 38.51 32.48 -32.41
C SER A 4 37.93 31.06 -32.42
N THR A 5 36.83 30.87 -33.15
CA THR A 5 36.29 29.56 -33.53
C THR A 5 36.39 29.47 -35.05
N ILE A 6 37.08 28.44 -35.54
CA ILE A 6 37.27 28.16 -36.96
C ILE A 6 35.98 27.55 -37.52
N LEU A 7 35.39 28.18 -38.54
CA LEU A 7 34.24 27.68 -39.28
C LEU A 7 34.72 26.88 -40.50
N LEU A 8 34.42 25.58 -40.54
CA LEU A 8 34.56 24.74 -41.75
C LEU A 8 33.24 24.82 -42.54
N LEU A 9 33.27 25.45 -43.71
CA LEU A 9 32.16 25.48 -44.66
C LEU A 9 32.11 24.14 -45.42
N GLY A 10 31.16 23.27 -45.05
CA GLY A 10 30.70 22.18 -45.89
C GLY A 10 29.69 22.71 -46.92
N VAL A 11 29.99 22.55 -48.20
CA VAL A 11 29.08 22.92 -49.30
C VAL A 11 27.99 21.86 -49.41
N ALA A 12 26.75 22.22 -49.08
CA ALA A 12 25.57 21.40 -49.34
C ALA A 12 25.14 21.57 -50.80
N VAL A 13 25.20 20.50 -51.58
CA VAL A 13 24.60 20.43 -52.92
C VAL A 13 23.10 20.25 -52.74
N LEU A 14 22.33 21.30 -53.01
CA LEU A 14 20.87 21.26 -53.05
C LEU A 14 20.42 20.61 -54.36
N LEU A 15 19.87 19.39 -54.27
CA LEU A 15 19.06 18.81 -55.34
C LEU A 15 17.67 19.49 -55.31
N PRO A 16 17.23 20.15 -56.38
CA PRO A 16 15.88 20.70 -56.46
C PRO A 16 14.90 19.60 -56.87
N GLY A 17 13.91 19.31 -56.03
CA GLY A 17 12.78 18.46 -56.46
C GLY A 17 12.15 17.50 -55.44
N ALA A 18 12.50 17.54 -54.15
CA ALA A 18 11.76 16.80 -53.13
C ALA A 18 10.74 17.73 -52.46
N THR A 19 9.51 17.76 -52.94
CA THR A 19 8.37 18.19 -52.12
C THR A 19 8.22 17.17 -51.00
N VAL A 20 8.73 17.50 -49.80
CA VAL A 20 8.36 16.78 -48.59
C VAL A 20 6.87 16.98 -48.41
N ALA A 21 6.07 15.93 -48.55
CA ALA A 21 4.65 16.00 -48.23
C ALA A 21 4.53 16.50 -46.79
N ALA A 22 3.78 17.59 -46.56
CA ALA A 22 3.53 18.06 -45.21
C ALA A 22 2.84 16.92 -44.44
N GLU A 23 3.43 16.49 -43.33
CA GLU A 23 2.81 15.47 -42.49
C GLU A 23 1.43 15.96 -42.04
N THR A 24 0.40 15.17 -42.30
CA THR A 24 -1.00 15.52 -42.01
C THR A 24 -1.45 15.05 -40.64
N THR A 25 -0.58 14.35 -39.90
CA THR A 25 -0.84 13.76 -38.59
C THR A 25 0.33 14.00 -37.65
N GLY A 26 0.09 13.92 -36.34
CA GLY A 26 1.14 13.67 -35.36
C GLY A 26 1.11 12.21 -34.88
N ALA A 27 2.12 11.82 -34.12
CA ALA A 27 2.27 10.49 -33.57
C ALA A 27 2.37 10.54 -32.04
N VAL A 28 1.71 9.60 -31.36
CA VAL A 28 1.75 9.47 -29.90
C VAL A 28 2.19 8.06 -29.54
N ARG A 29 3.32 7.94 -28.84
CA ARG A 29 3.76 6.70 -28.20
C ARG A 29 3.13 6.62 -26.82
N ILE A 30 2.33 5.58 -26.57
CA ILE A 30 1.65 5.40 -25.29
C ILE A 30 2.16 4.14 -24.63
N PHE A 31 2.49 4.23 -23.34
CA PHE A 31 2.74 3.07 -22.49
C PHE A 31 2.18 3.33 -21.10
N THR A 32 1.99 2.27 -20.31
CA THR A 32 1.46 2.41 -18.96
C THR A 32 2.31 1.70 -17.94
N ILE A 33 2.20 2.15 -16.69
CA ILE A 33 2.82 1.49 -15.55
C ILE A 33 1.75 1.16 -14.50
N PRO A 34 1.50 -0.14 -14.22
CA PRO A 34 2.01 -1.29 -14.98
C PRO A 34 1.42 -1.35 -16.39
N GLY A 35 2.00 -2.19 -17.27
CA GLY A 35 1.52 -2.42 -18.64
C GLY A 35 0.15 -3.10 -18.70
N ASP A 36 -0.22 -3.68 -19.84
CA ASP A 36 -1.45 -4.46 -20.03
C ASP A 36 -2.77 -3.70 -19.76
N ALA A 37 -2.73 -2.38 -19.75
CA ALA A 37 -3.91 -1.54 -19.64
C ALA A 37 -4.61 -1.40 -21.00
N LYS A 38 -5.94 -1.43 -21.01
CA LYS A 38 -6.74 -1.12 -22.20
C LYS A 38 -6.62 0.38 -22.46
N LEU A 39 -6.17 0.76 -23.66
CA LEU A 39 -6.01 2.15 -24.07
C LEU A 39 -7.22 2.64 -24.87
N PHE A 40 -7.69 3.84 -24.55
CA PHE A 40 -8.79 4.52 -25.21
C PHE A 40 -8.36 5.93 -25.65
N VAL A 41 -8.86 6.37 -26.81
CA VAL A 41 -8.71 7.74 -27.32
C VAL A 41 -10.12 8.28 -27.55
N ASP A 42 -10.50 9.34 -26.85
CA ASP A 42 -11.86 9.91 -26.86
C ASP A 42 -12.96 8.88 -26.61
N GLY A 43 -12.66 7.89 -25.75
CA GLY A 43 -13.56 6.79 -25.40
C GLY A 43 -13.55 5.60 -26.36
N GLU A 44 -12.84 5.69 -27.49
CA GLU A 44 -12.68 4.56 -28.42
C GLU A 44 -11.48 3.70 -28.07
N ARG A 45 -11.69 2.40 -27.88
CA ARG A 45 -10.61 1.46 -27.59
C ARG A 45 -9.65 1.36 -28.78
N LYS A 46 -8.35 1.57 -28.53
CA LYS A 46 -7.29 1.43 -29.55
C LYS A 46 -6.45 0.17 -29.36
N GLY A 47 -6.27 -0.32 -28.13
CA GLY A 47 -5.48 -1.53 -27.90
C GLY A 47 -5.17 -1.80 -26.44
N THR A 48 -4.04 -2.45 -26.22
CA THR A 48 -3.49 -2.77 -24.90
C THR A 48 -2.08 -2.19 -24.81
N SER A 49 -1.75 -1.55 -23.70
CA SER A 49 -0.46 -0.88 -23.50
C SER A 49 0.67 -1.87 -23.22
N PRO A 50 1.88 -1.56 -23.69
CA PRO A 50 3.11 -2.19 -23.25
C PRO A 50 3.50 -1.69 -21.84
N SER A 51 4.39 -2.42 -21.17
CA SER A 51 4.92 -2.08 -19.84
C SER A 51 6.19 -1.22 -19.88
N SER A 52 6.68 -0.84 -21.06
CA SER A 52 7.89 -0.03 -21.21
C SER A 52 7.80 0.86 -22.44
N ALA A 53 8.60 1.93 -22.48
CA ALA A 53 8.71 2.77 -23.67
C ALA A 53 9.43 2.09 -24.84
N GLN A 54 10.18 1.01 -24.56
CA GLN A 54 10.93 0.25 -25.56
C GLN A 54 10.03 -0.68 -26.38
N GLU A 55 8.91 -1.13 -25.80
CA GLU A 55 7.84 -1.84 -26.49
C GLU A 55 6.78 -0.80 -26.83
N THR A 56 6.54 -0.52 -28.11
CA THR A 56 5.77 0.70 -28.48
C THR A 56 4.33 0.39 -28.86
N PHE A 57 3.37 1.10 -28.24
CA PHE A 57 2.05 1.32 -28.82
C PHE A 57 2.00 2.73 -29.45
N LEU A 58 2.20 2.80 -30.76
CA LEU A 58 2.22 4.06 -31.53
C LEU A 58 0.88 4.27 -32.22
N ILE A 59 0.28 5.45 -32.04
CA ILE A 59 -0.91 5.86 -32.77
C ILE A 59 -0.64 7.13 -33.56
N HIS A 60 -1.18 7.21 -34.78
CA HIS A 60 -1.20 8.43 -35.57
C HIS A 60 -2.55 9.11 -35.43
N LEU A 61 -2.54 10.40 -35.11
CA LEU A 61 -3.73 11.20 -34.86
C LEU A 61 -3.68 12.48 -35.70
N ALA A 62 -4.83 12.98 -36.13
CA ALA A 62 -4.91 14.29 -36.74
C ALA A 62 -4.49 15.38 -35.73
N PRO A 63 -4.11 16.59 -36.17
CA PRO A 63 -3.81 17.65 -35.23
C PRO A 63 -5.06 18.04 -34.44
N GLY A 64 -4.96 18.10 -33.11
CA GLY A 64 -6.10 18.37 -32.25
C GLY A 64 -5.88 17.95 -30.80
N GLU A 65 -6.90 18.20 -29.98
CA GLU A 65 -6.95 17.78 -28.58
C GLU A 65 -7.58 16.39 -28.48
N TYR A 66 -7.00 15.54 -27.63
CA TYR A 66 -7.44 14.17 -27.41
C TYR A 66 -7.40 13.84 -25.93
N ARG A 67 -8.41 13.12 -25.45
CA ARG A 67 -8.37 12.48 -24.14
C ARG A 67 -7.86 11.05 -24.28
N ILE A 68 -6.71 10.77 -23.67
CA ILE A 68 -6.14 9.43 -23.60
C ILE A 68 -6.46 8.82 -22.24
N GLU A 69 -7.01 7.62 -22.24
CA GLU A 69 -7.40 6.92 -21.02
C GLU A 69 -6.84 5.49 -21.02
N ALA A 70 -6.37 5.06 -19.85
CA ALA A 70 -5.89 3.71 -19.57
C ALA A 70 -6.75 3.07 -18.48
N ARG A 71 -7.24 1.85 -18.74
CA ARG A 71 -8.02 1.06 -17.77
C ARG A 71 -7.41 -0.32 -17.58
N ARG A 72 -7.20 -0.72 -16.33
CA ARG A 72 -6.72 -2.05 -15.96
C ARG A 72 -7.49 -2.53 -14.74
N ASP A 73 -7.93 -3.79 -14.75
CA ASP A 73 -8.67 -4.36 -13.63
C ASP A 73 -7.79 -4.39 -12.37
N GLY A 74 -8.33 -3.95 -11.24
CA GLY A 74 -7.60 -3.81 -9.97
C GLY A 74 -6.77 -2.52 -9.84
N PHE A 75 -6.96 -1.56 -10.75
CA PHE A 75 -6.27 -0.27 -10.73
C PHE A 75 -7.26 0.88 -10.98
N ASP A 76 -7.01 2.02 -10.33
CA ASP A 76 -7.67 3.29 -10.67
C ASP A 76 -7.32 3.63 -12.14
N SER A 77 -8.32 4.06 -12.92
CA SER A 77 -8.10 4.50 -14.30
C SER A 77 -7.24 5.76 -14.33
N ALA A 78 -6.34 5.84 -15.32
CA ALA A 78 -5.52 7.02 -15.56
C ALA A 78 -5.95 7.70 -16.86
N GLU A 79 -6.08 9.03 -16.86
CA GLU A 79 -6.41 9.79 -18.06
C GLU A 79 -5.56 11.05 -18.16
N GLN A 80 -5.31 11.49 -19.40
CA GLN A 80 -4.63 12.73 -19.70
C GLN A 80 -5.16 13.34 -21.00
N GLU A 81 -5.42 14.64 -20.96
CA GLU A 81 -5.65 15.44 -22.17
C GLU A 81 -4.30 15.83 -22.80
N ILE A 82 -4.19 15.62 -24.11
CA ILE A 82 -3.00 15.96 -24.89
C ILE A 82 -3.41 16.75 -26.13
N PHE A 83 -2.52 17.63 -26.58
CA PHE A 83 -2.59 18.22 -27.91
C PHE A 83 -1.62 17.49 -28.83
N VAL A 84 -2.07 17.07 -30.00
CA VAL A 84 -1.25 16.46 -31.05
C VAL A 84 -1.06 17.50 -32.15
N ALA A 85 0.20 17.77 -32.51
CA ALA A 85 0.53 18.67 -33.62
C ALA A 85 0.97 17.85 -34.85
N ALA A 86 0.70 18.37 -36.05
CA ALA A 86 1.17 17.76 -37.30
C ALA A 86 2.70 17.67 -37.32
N GLY A 87 3.26 16.57 -37.79
CA GLY A 87 4.72 16.42 -37.89
C GLY A 87 5.45 16.21 -36.57
N THR A 88 4.71 15.99 -35.47
CA THR A 88 5.32 15.79 -34.14
C THR A 88 5.16 14.36 -33.67
N GLU A 89 6.12 13.91 -32.88
CA GLU A 89 6.04 12.67 -32.12
C GLU A 89 6.19 13.03 -30.63
N GLN A 90 5.26 12.54 -29.81
CA GLN A 90 5.33 12.70 -28.36
C GLN A 90 5.13 11.36 -27.66
N THR A 91 5.71 11.24 -26.46
CA THR A 91 5.58 10.06 -25.62
C THR A 91 4.71 10.39 -24.41
N LEU A 92 3.72 9.55 -24.17
CA LEU A 92 2.79 9.62 -23.05
C LEU A 92 2.94 8.37 -22.18
N GLN A 93 3.30 8.59 -20.92
CA GLN A 93 3.25 7.57 -19.88
C GLN A 93 2.02 7.81 -19.01
N LEU A 94 1.17 6.80 -18.83
CA LEU A 94 0.11 6.83 -17.82
C LEU A 94 0.44 5.83 -16.72
N SER A 95 0.64 6.32 -15.50
CA SER A 95 0.82 5.47 -14.32
C SER A 95 -0.53 5.20 -13.67
N LEU A 96 -0.82 3.95 -13.32
CA LEU A 96 -2.07 3.53 -12.71
C LEU A 96 -1.82 3.15 -11.25
N ALA A 97 -2.61 3.74 -10.35
CA ALA A 97 -2.56 3.39 -8.94
C ALA A 97 -3.33 2.09 -8.69
N PRO A 98 -2.83 1.17 -7.84
CA PRO A 98 -3.60 0.00 -7.45
C PRO A 98 -4.87 0.44 -6.74
N GLU A 99 -5.99 -0.23 -7.05
CA GLU A 99 -7.25 -0.01 -6.38
C GLU A 99 -7.20 -0.66 -5.00
N ILE A 100 -7.00 0.15 -3.97
CA ILE A 100 -7.00 -0.33 -2.59
C ILE A 100 -8.42 -0.30 -2.04
N ALA A 101 -8.99 -1.47 -1.76
CA ALA A 101 -10.28 -1.59 -1.09
C ALA A 101 -10.19 -1.04 0.34
N MET A 102 -10.93 0.03 0.60
CA MET A 102 -11.01 0.68 1.91
C MET A 102 -12.33 0.35 2.59
N VAL A 103 -12.32 0.23 3.92
CA VAL A 103 -13.51 0.05 4.76
C VAL A 103 -13.73 1.33 5.57
N PRO A 104 -14.92 1.95 5.50
CA PRO A 104 -15.26 3.08 6.35
C PRO A 104 -15.46 2.62 7.79
N ILE A 105 -14.73 3.25 8.71
CA ILE A 105 -14.77 2.99 10.14
C ILE A 105 -15.52 4.16 10.81
N PRO A 106 -16.62 3.89 11.52
CA PRO A 106 -17.40 4.96 12.15
C PRO A 106 -16.64 5.57 13.33
N ALA A 107 -16.84 6.88 13.53
CA ALA A 107 -16.35 7.54 14.74
C ALA A 107 -16.93 6.85 15.99
N GLY A 108 -16.14 6.74 17.05
CA GLY A 108 -16.59 6.15 18.30
C GLY A 108 -15.49 6.08 19.35
N CYS A 109 -15.87 5.71 20.56
CA CYS A 109 -14.93 5.54 21.67
C CYS A 109 -14.85 4.06 22.06
N PHE A 110 -13.66 3.63 22.48
CA PHE A 110 -13.41 2.25 22.91
C PHE A 110 -12.36 2.21 24.03
N LEU A 111 -12.29 1.07 24.71
CA LEU A 111 -11.22 0.78 25.67
C LEU A 111 -9.99 0.24 24.92
N MET A 112 -8.95 1.06 24.83
CA MET A 112 -7.65 0.69 24.28
C MET A 112 -6.77 0.06 25.36
N GLY A 113 -6.02 -0.98 24.97
CA GLY A 113 -5.21 -1.79 25.87
C GLY A 113 -5.99 -2.96 26.48
N SER A 114 -5.30 -3.75 27.31
CA SER A 114 -5.85 -4.97 27.92
C SER A 114 -6.08 -4.81 29.42
N PRO A 115 -7.12 -5.46 29.98
CA PRO A 115 -7.34 -5.49 31.42
C PRO A 115 -6.21 -6.27 32.12
N PRO A 116 -5.91 -5.99 33.41
CA PRO A 116 -4.77 -6.58 34.11
C PRO A 116 -4.78 -8.11 34.20
N ASP A 117 -5.95 -8.74 34.08
CA ASP A 117 -6.19 -10.17 34.15
C ASP A 117 -6.34 -10.84 32.77
N GLU A 118 -6.17 -10.10 31.66
CA GLU A 118 -6.13 -10.70 30.33
C GLU A 118 -4.95 -11.68 30.21
N PRO A 119 -5.19 -12.95 29.83
CA PRO A 119 -4.11 -13.92 29.68
C PRO A 119 -3.07 -13.49 28.65
N GLU A 120 -1.80 -13.72 28.99
CA GLU A 120 -0.62 -13.42 28.15
C GLU A 120 -0.45 -11.93 27.80
N ARG A 121 -1.05 -11.03 28.59
CA ARG A 121 -0.85 -9.58 28.52
C ARG A 121 0.61 -9.17 28.82
N ASP A 122 1.13 -8.25 28.01
CA ASP A 122 2.39 -7.55 28.25
C ASP A 122 2.21 -6.28 29.12
N PRO A 123 3.25 -5.85 29.86
CA PRO A 123 3.17 -4.67 30.73
C PRO A 123 2.82 -3.36 30.00
N ASP A 124 3.23 -3.22 28.74
CA ASP A 124 3.09 -2.02 27.91
C ASP A 124 1.71 -1.87 27.24
N GLU A 125 0.78 -2.77 27.53
CA GLU A 125 -0.59 -2.75 27.03
C GLU A 125 -1.55 -1.96 27.94
N GLY A 126 -1.02 -1.17 28.89
CA GLY A 126 -1.85 -0.44 29.84
C GLY A 126 -1.24 0.88 30.33
N PRO A 127 -1.96 1.60 31.20
CA PRO A 127 -3.29 1.26 31.71
C PRO A 127 -4.35 1.23 30.61
N GLN A 128 -5.38 0.38 30.77
CA GLN A 128 -6.52 0.41 29.87
C GLN A 128 -7.23 1.76 29.98
N ARG A 129 -7.63 2.31 28.83
CA ARG A 129 -8.08 3.71 28.74
C ARG A 129 -9.14 3.89 27.67
N GLU A 130 -10.01 4.86 27.86
CA GLU A 130 -10.95 5.28 26.82
C GLU A 130 -10.21 6.14 25.77
N VAL A 131 -10.44 5.84 24.50
CA VAL A 131 -9.95 6.61 23.35
C VAL A 131 -11.10 6.80 22.37
N CYS A 132 -11.32 8.03 21.93
CA CYS A 132 -12.33 8.38 20.94
C CYS A 132 -11.67 8.61 19.58
N VAL A 133 -11.97 7.76 18.61
CA VAL A 133 -11.40 7.77 17.27
C VAL A 133 -12.40 8.46 16.32
N PRO A 134 -12.00 9.50 15.57
CA PRO A 134 -12.82 10.08 14.51
C PRO A 134 -13.15 9.07 13.41
N ALA A 135 -14.11 9.39 12.54
CA ALA A 135 -14.37 8.54 11.38
C ALA A 135 -13.17 8.57 10.42
N PHE A 136 -12.81 7.41 9.90
CA PHE A 136 -11.70 7.25 8.94
C PHE A 136 -11.98 6.05 8.04
N GLU A 137 -11.11 5.80 7.08
CA GLU A 137 -11.13 4.60 6.26
C GLU A 137 -9.82 3.84 6.45
N ILE A 138 -9.88 2.52 6.53
CA ILE A 138 -8.70 1.65 6.63
C ILE A 138 -8.74 0.56 5.57
N GLY A 139 -7.58 0.15 5.07
CA GLY A 139 -7.43 -0.91 4.09
C GLY A 139 -8.09 -2.18 4.58
N LYS A 140 -8.96 -2.75 3.75
CA LYS A 140 -9.69 -4.00 4.05
C LYS A 140 -8.73 -5.15 4.36
N ARG A 141 -7.57 -5.13 3.72
CA ARG A 141 -6.46 -6.08 3.86
C ARG A 141 -5.14 -5.32 4.02
N GLU A 142 -4.09 -6.06 4.36
CA GLU A 142 -2.69 -5.63 4.23
C GLU A 142 -2.38 -5.22 2.78
N VAL A 143 -1.41 -4.31 2.58
CA VAL A 143 -0.88 -3.99 1.24
C VAL A 143 -0.20 -5.23 0.70
N THR A 144 -0.49 -5.61 -0.55
CA THR A 144 0.03 -6.84 -1.14
C THR A 144 1.30 -6.59 -1.95
N PHE A 145 1.99 -7.68 -2.31
CA PHE A 145 3.09 -7.60 -3.28
C PHE A 145 2.63 -7.03 -4.62
N ALA A 146 1.43 -7.35 -5.10
CA ALA A 146 0.90 -6.77 -6.34
C ALA A 146 0.76 -5.24 -6.24
N ASP A 147 0.27 -4.72 -5.11
CA ASP A 147 0.17 -3.28 -4.90
C ASP A 147 1.56 -2.62 -4.83
N TRP A 148 2.51 -3.25 -4.13
CA TRP A 148 3.88 -2.76 -3.99
C TRP A 148 4.65 -2.79 -5.31
N ASP A 149 4.47 -3.85 -6.10
CA ASP A 149 5.13 -4.03 -7.39
C ASP A 149 4.78 -2.91 -8.37
N ALA A 150 3.55 -2.39 -8.32
CA ALA A 150 3.18 -1.20 -9.10
C ALA A 150 4.05 0.02 -8.73
N CYS A 151 4.35 0.22 -7.45
CA CYS A 151 5.22 1.31 -6.99
C CYS A 151 6.67 1.13 -7.46
N VAL A 152 7.19 -0.10 -7.41
CA VAL A 152 8.55 -0.41 -7.87
C VAL A 152 8.67 -0.22 -9.38
N LEU A 153 7.68 -0.71 -10.14
CA LEU A 153 7.62 -0.55 -11.60
C LEU A 153 7.54 0.92 -12.00
N ASP A 154 6.81 1.75 -11.25
CA ASP A 154 6.69 3.19 -11.47
C ASP A 154 7.86 4.00 -10.87
N GLN A 155 8.89 3.31 -10.38
CA GLN A 155 10.08 3.93 -9.77
C GLN A 155 9.75 4.84 -8.57
N GLY A 156 8.58 4.64 -7.95
CA GLY A 156 8.15 5.33 -6.74
C GLY A 156 8.74 4.74 -5.47
N CYS A 157 9.08 3.45 -5.50
CA CYS A 157 9.66 2.70 -4.39
C CYS A 157 11.02 2.15 -4.78
N THR A 158 12.04 2.43 -3.98
CA THR A 158 13.41 1.95 -4.22
C THR A 158 13.61 0.49 -3.79
N LYS A 159 12.88 0.07 -2.76
CA LYS A 159 12.94 -1.28 -2.22
C LYS A 159 12.15 -2.26 -3.10
N ASN A 160 12.83 -3.31 -3.56
CA ASN A 160 12.21 -4.51 -4.12
C ASN A 160 12.33 -5.68 -3.13
N PRO A 161 11.35 -5.87 -2.23
CA PRO A 161 11.46 -6.87 -1.16
C PRO A 161 11.37 -8.30 -1.69
N SER A 162 12.19 -9.18 -1.09
CA SER A 162 12.11 -10.63 -1.29
C SER A 162 10.76 -11.16 -0.84
N ASP A 163 10.19 -12.09 -1.60
CA ASP A 163 8.98 -12.84 -1.24
C ASP A 163 9.29 -14.14 -0.48
N GLU A 164 10.56 -14.35 -0.11
CA GLU A 164 11.07 -15.56 0.56
C GLU A 164 10.82 -16.86 -0.23
N GLY A 165 10.53 -16.76 -1.54
CA GLY A 165 10.10 -17.89 -2.36
C GLY A 165 8.70 -18.40 -2.01
N TRP A 166 7.90 -17.64 -1.25
CA TRP A 166 6.53 -18.01 -0.87
C TRP A 166 5.48 -17.56 -1.90
N GLY A 167 5.90 -16.74 -2.87
CA GLY A 167 5.06 -16.15 -3.90
C GLY A 167 4.72 -14.69 -3.62
N ARG A 168 4.48 -13.95 -4.70
CA ARG A 168 4.02 -12.55 -4.71
C ARG A 168 2.49 -12.47 -4.88
N GLY A 169 2.00 -11.48 -5.63
CA GLY A 169 0.57 -11.32 -5.92
C GLY A 169 -0.19 -10.86 -4.69
N ASP A 170 -1.26 -11.56 -4.34
CA ASP A 170 -2.21 -11.20 -3.27
C ASP A 170 -1.71 -11.51 -1.85
N ARG A 171 -0.46 -11.94 -1.70
CA ARG A 171 0.20 -12.07 -0.39
C ARG A 171 0.59 -10.69 0.14
N PRO A 172 0.56 -10.46 1.47
CA PRO A 172 1.00 -9.20 2.04
C PRO A 172 2.45 -8.95 1.65
N VAL A 173 2.77 -7.71 1.28
CA VAL A 173 4.16 -7.30 1.15
C VAL A 173 4.84 -7.45 2.50
N MET A 174 6.02 -8.05 2.49
CA MET A 174 6.84 -8.28 3.67
C MET A 174 8.27 -7.80 3.42
N ASN A 175 9.16 -7.90 4.40
CA ASN A 175 10.53 -7.39 4.28
C ASN A 175 10.59 -5.89 3.94
N VAL A 176 9.59 -5.13 4.40
CA VAL A 176 9.54 -3.67 4.32
C VAL A 176 9.76 -3.05 5.69
N SER A 177 10.40 -1.90 5.70
CA SER A 177 10.62 -1.08 6.89
C SER A 177 9.60 0.07 6.95
N TRP A 178 9.50 0.74 8.11
CA TRP A 178 8.66 1.93 8.23
C TRP A 178 9.07 2.99 7.21
N ASP A 179 10.36 3.22 7.02
CA ASP A 179 10.88 4.18 6.03
C ASP A 179 10.48 3.81 4.59
N ASP A 180 10.55 2.52 4.23
CA ASP A 180 10.09 2.04 2.92
C ASP A 180 8.59 2.33 2.72
N THR A 181 7.74 2.11 3.74
CA THR A 181 6.30 2.39 3.63
C THR A 181 6.02 3.86 3.35
N GLN A 182 6.87 4.78 3.79
CA GLN A 182 6.71 6.21 3.51
C GLN A 182 6.95 6.53 2.03
N GLU A 183 7.86 5.81 1.34
CA GLU A 183 8.02 5.94 -0.12
C GLU A 183 6.74 5.51 -0.84
N TYR A 184 6.21 4.35 -0.48
CA TYR A 184 4.97 3.82 -1.03
C TYR A 184 3.79 4.79 -0.85
N LEU A 185 3.62 5.32 0.37
CA LEU A 185 2.55 6.27 0.67
C LEU A 185 2.70 7.59 -0.10
N ARG A 186 3.92 8.13 -0.21
CA ARG A 186 4.18 9.34 -1.02
C ARG A 186 3.86 9.12 -2.49
N TRP A 187 4.27 7.97 -3.04
CA TRP A 187 3.97 7.59 -4.41
C TRP A 187 2.46 7.47 -4.65
N LEU A 188 1.76 6.72 -3.80
CA LEU A 188 0.32 6.48 -3.93
C LEU A 188 -0.48 7.79 -3.82
N ASN A 189 -0.10 8.67 -2.89
CA ASN A 189 -0.74 9.98 -2.70
C ASN A 189 -0.51 10.91 -3.90
N ARG A 190 0.71 10.93 -4.46
CA ARG A 190 1.02 11.70 -5.67
C ARG A 190 0.16 11.26 -6.85
N LEU A 191 -0.01 9.94 -7.01
CA LEU A 191 -0.71 9.38 -8.15
C LEU A 191 -2.23 9.53 -8.06
N THR A 192 -2.78 9.42 -6.85
CA THR A 192 -4.24 9.43 -6.64
C THR A 192 -4.81 10.77 -6.18
N GLY A 193 -3.96 11.69 -5.72
CA GLY A 193 -4.39 12.92 -5.04
C GLY A 193 -5.07 12.68 -3.68
N LYS A 194 -5.06 11.45 -3.17
CA LYS A 194 -5.65 11.06 -1.89
C LYS A 194 -4.62 11.23 -0.75
N ALA A 195 -5.09 11.23 0.49
CA ALA A 195 -4.27 11.38 1.69
C ALA A 195 -4.11 10.05 2.46
N TYR A 196 -3.51 9.04 1.82
CA TYR A 196 -3.17 7.78 2.48
C TYR A 196 -2.01 7.95 3.46
N ARG A 197 -2.07 7.17 4.54
CA ARG A 197 -1.10 7.13 5.64
C ARG A 197 -1.10 5.73 6.26
N LEU A 198 -0.16 5.43 7.15
CA LEU A 198 -0.34 4.30 8.07
C LEU A 198 -1.51 4.60 9.03
N PRO A 199 -2.22 3.62 9.60
CA PRO A 199 -3.13 3.89 10.70
C PRO A 199 -2.36 4.42 11.92
N THR A 200 -3.02 5.22 12.75
CA THR A 200 -2.52 5.42 14.12
C THR A 200 -2.67 4.12 14.90
N GLU A 201 -1.94 4.00 15.98
CA GLU A 201 -2.01 2.82 16.83
C GLU A 201 -3.42 2.63 17.42
N ALA A 202 -4.05 3.74 17.83
CA ALA A 202 -5.42 3.75 18.33
C ALA A 202 -6.43 3.36 17.25
N GLU A 203 -6.30 3.89 16.04
CA GLU A 203 -7.14 3.52 14.89
C GLU A 203 -7.02 2.03 14.57
N TRP A 204 -5.80 1.48 14.59
CA TRP A 204 -5.57 0.07 14.31
C TRP A 204 -6.28 -0.83 15.34
N GLU A 205 -6.13 -0.55 16.64
CA GLU A 205 -6.78 -1.38 17.68
C GLU A 205 -8.30 -1.26 17.64
N TYR A 206 -8.81 -0.04 17.45
CA TYR A 206 -10.25 0.20 17.31
C TYR A 206 -10.83 -0.62 16.16
N ALA A 207 -10.16 -0.59 15.00
CA ALA A 207 -10.50 -1.36 13.82
C ALA A 207 -10.37 -2.87 14.06
N ALA A 208 -9.32 -3.34 14.74
CA ALA A 208 -9.10 -4.75 15.03
C ALA A 208 -10.20 -5.31 15.94
N ARG A 209 -10.57 -4.57 16.99
CA ARG A 209 -11.62 -4.94 17.95
C ARG A 209 -13.00 -4.96 17.32
N ALA A 210 -13.30 -4.02 16.42
CA ALA A 210 -14.58 -3.92 15.73
C ALA A 210 -15.81 -4.02 16.67
N GLY A 211 -15.73 -3.33 17.81
CA GLY A 211 -16.76 -3.31 18.85
C GLY A 211 -16.67 -4.40 19.92
N THR A 212 -15.75 -5.35 19.80
CA THR A 212 -15.50 -6.36 20.85
C THR A 212 -14.59 -5.83 21.96
N THR A 213 -14.74 -6.39 23.16
CA THR A 213 -13.87 -6.10 24.32
C THR A 213 -13.03 -7.31 24.73
N THR A 214 -13.07 -8.38 23.94
CA THR A 214 -12.33 -9.62 24.16
C THR A 214 -10.90 -9.51 23.63
N PRO A 215 -10.00 -10.47 23.95
CA PRO A 215 -8.64 -10.49 23.43
C PRO A 215 -8.59 -10.55 21.89
N PHE A 216 -9.55 -11.23 21.25
CA PHE A 216 -9.67 -11.32 19.79
C PHE A 216 -11.04 -10.83 19.35
N SER A 217 -11.17 -10.37 18.10
CA SER A 217 -12.48 -10.05 17.51
C SER A 217 -13.36 -11.29 17.29
N THR A 218 -12.77 -12.48 17.36
CA THR A 218 -13.44 -13.78 17.34
C THR A 218 -13.95 -14.23 18.72
N GLY A 219 -13.69 -13.44 19.78
CA GLY A 219 -14.06 -13.75 21.16
C GLY A 219 -12.84 -13.98 22.06
N THR A 220 -12.99 -14.86 23.05
CA THR A 220 -11.92 -15.18 24.03
C THR A 220 -10.86 -16.13 23.50
N CYS A 221 -11.10 -16.73 22.33
CA CYS A 221 -10.22 -17.70 21.70
C CYS A 221 -10.04 -17.39 20.22
N ILE A 222 -8.92 -17.85 19.68
CA ILE A 222 -8.60 -17.83 18.25
C ILE A 222 -8.06 -19.19 17.83
N THR A 223 -8.34 -19.58 16.60
CA THR A 223 -7.91 -20.86 16.01
C THR A 223 -7.20 -20.62 14.68
N THR A 224 -6.43 -21.59 14.21
CA THR A 224 -5.72 -21.50 12.91
C THR A 224 -6.65 -21.52 11.70
N ASP A 225 -7.96 -21.78 11.88
CA ASP A 225 -8.98 -21.60 10.84
C ASP A 225 -9.46 -20.13 10.76
N GLN A 226 -9.12 -19.32 11.75
CA GLN A 226 -9.51 -17.90 11.85
C GLN A 226 -8.35 -16.94 11.60
N ALA A 227 -7.12 -17.42 11.63
CA ALA A 227 -5.91 -16.60 11.56
C ALA A 227 -4.67 -17.42 11.16
N ASN A 228 -3.70 -16.77 10.53
CA ASN A 228 -2.39 -17.37 10.27
C ASN A 228 -1.40 -17.03 11.39
N TYR A 229 -1.05 -18.03 12.20
CA TYR A 229 -0.09 -17.94 13.30
C TYR A 229 0.49 -19.33 13.61
N ASP A 230 1.44 -19.41 14.54
CA ASP A 230 1.97 -20.68 15.05
C ASP A 230 1.00 -21.30 16.08
N GLY A 231 0.18 -22.24 15.62
CA GLY A 231 -0.82 -22.96 16.41
C GLY A 231 -0.27 -24.14 17.22
N THR A 232 1.04 -24.25 17.40
CA THR A 232 1.67 -25.30 18.24
C THR A 232 1.56 -25.03 19.74
N PHE A 233 1.13 -23.83 20.13
CA PHE A 233 0.87 -23.43 21.51
C PHE A 233 -0.61 -23.07 21.72
N GLU A 234 -1.15 -23.48 22.87
CA GLU A 234 -2.52 -23.15 23.29
C GLU A 234 -2.53 -21.74 23.89
N TYR A 235 -3.62 -21.00 23.64
CA TYR A 235 -3.93 -19.76 24.36
C TYR A 235 -4.87 -20.06 25.53
N ALA A 236 -4.43 -19.78 26.75
CA ALA A 236 -5.28 -19.56 27.92
C ALA A 236 -6.47 -20.52 28.16
N GLY A 237 -6.31 -21.82 27.93
CA GLY A 237 -7.38 -22.80 28.17
C GLY A 237 -8.42 -22.89 27.05
N CYS A 238 -8.12 -22.35 25.85
CA CYS A 238 -8.97 -22.45 24.66
C CYS A 238 -9.01 -23.87 24.04
N GLY A 239 -8.29 -24.83 24.62
CA GLY A 239 -8.22 -26.21 24.17
C GLY A 239 -6.86 -26.54 23.58
N ARG A 240 -6.67 -27.83 23.29
CA ARG A 240 -5.38 -28.38 22.84
C ARG A 240 -4.85 -27.62 21.59
N PRO A 241 -3.53 -27.37 21.48
CA PRO A 241 -2.94 -26.78 20.29
C PRO A 241 -3.36 -27.52 19.02
N ALA A 242 -3.64 -26.76 17.95
CA ALA A 242 -4.02 -27.33 16.66
C ALA A 242 -2.85 -28.06 15.98
N ASP A 243 -1.60 -27.78 16.39
CA ASP A 243 -0.37 -28.30 15.77
C ASP A 243 -0.28 -27.90 14.28
N VAL A 244 -0.84 -26.74 13.94
CA VAL A 244 -0.83 -26.14 12.61
C VAL A 244 0.12 -24.95 12.62
N ASN A 245 1.10 -24.96 11.72
CA ASN A 245 2.00 -23.84 11.46
C ASN A 245 2.35 -23.83 9.98
N LEU A 246 1.91 -22.81 9.24
CA LEU A 246 2.18 -22.72 7.80
C LEU A 246 3.66 -22.43 7.51
N GLY A 247 4.38 -21.81 8.45
CA GLY A 247 5.78 -21.42 8.27
C GLY A 247 6.00 -20.28 7.25
N ARG A 248 4.92 -19.59 6.85
CA ARG A 248 4.89 -18.51 5.86
C ARG A 248 3.60 -17.70 5.96
N THR A 249 3.54 -16.57 5.29
CA THR A 249 2.30 -15.81 5.11
C THR A 249 1.23 -16.64 4.37
N ALA A 250 0.00 -16.18 4.36
CA ALA A 250 -1.07 -16.63 3.47
C ALA A 250 -1.45 -15.47 2.52
N PRO A 251 -2.09 -15.73 1.37
CA PRO A 251 -2.75 -14.68 0.61
C PRO A 251 -3.70 -13.90 1.52
N THR A 252 -3.76 -12.58 1.35
CA THR A 252 -4.68 -11.73 2.09
C THR A 252 -6.12 -12.19 1.91
N GLY A 253 -6.92 -12.15 2.99
CA GLY A 253 -8.30 -12.61 2.99
C GLY A 253 -8.48 -14.13 2.96
N SER A 254 -7.44 -14.91 3.29
CA SER A 254 -7.57 -16.37 3.43
C SER A 254 -8.44 -16.78 4.64
N TYR A 255 -8.64 -15.86 5.59
CA TYR A 255 -9.39 -16.10 6.83
C TYR A 255 -10.64 -15.22 6.92
N PRO A 256 -11.64 -15.60 7.74
CA PRO A 256 -12.84 -14.79 7.94
C PRO A 256 -12.53 -13.36 8.41
N PRO A 257 -13.28 -12.35 7.93
CA PRO A 257 -13.11 -10.99 8.41
C PRO A 257 -13.60 -10.83 9.86
N ASN A 258 -13.13 -9.78 10.52
CA ASN A 258 -13.70 -9.32 11.78
C ASN A 258 -15.12 -8.72 11.58
N PRO A 259 -15.85 -8.35 12.65
CA PRO A 259 -17.21 -7.82 12.55
C PRO A 259 -17.41 -6.59 11.65
N TRP A 260 -16.35 -5.84 11.33
CA TRP A 260 -16.41 -4.69 10.41
C TRP A 260 -15.95 -5.01 8.98
N GLY A 261 -15.67 -6.29 8.67
CA GLY A 261 -15.30 -6.71 7.33
C GLY A 261 -13.79 -6.60 7.02
N LEU A 262 -12.96 -6.32 8.04
CA LEU A 262 -11.50 -6.25 7.90
C LEU A 262 -10.89 -7.65 7.97
N LEU A 263 -9.97 -7.92 7.06
CA LEU A 263 -9.29 -9.20 6.90
C LEU A 263 -7.94 -9.16 7.63
N ASP A 264 -7.52 -10.33 8.12
CA ASP A 264 -6.18 -10.59 8.65
C ASP A 264 -5.76 -9.66 9.81
N MET A 265 -6.71 -9.18 10.62
CA MET A 265 -6.42 -8.31 11.79
C MET A 265 -5.71 -9.04 12.95
N HIS A 266 -5.57 -10.36 12.85
CA HIS A 266 -5.02 -11.23 13.89
C HIS A 266 -3.99 -12.18 13.25
N GLY A 267 -2.78 -11.69 12.95
CA GLY A 267 -1.68 -12.50 12.42
C GLY A 267 -1.36 -12.21 10.96
N ASN A 268 -0.89 -13.24 10.25
CA ASN A 268 -0.28 -13.15 8.91
C ASN A 268 1.02 -12.32 8.91
N VAL A 269 0.98 -10.99 8.99
CA VAL A 269 2.15 -10.14 9.23
C VAL A 269 1.88 -9.09 10.32
N ASN A 270 2.94 -8.68 11.01
CA ASN A 270 2.88 -7.52 11.89
C ASN A 270 2.69 -6.28 11.02
N GLU A 271 1.91 -5.33 11.52
CA GLU A 271 1.54 -4.15 10.76
C GLU A 271 2.08 -2.88 11.39
N LEU A 272 2.83 -2.11 10.60
CA LEU A 272 3.40 -0.83 11.00
C LEU A 272 2.31 0.23 11.18
N THR A 273 2.47 1.06 12.22
CA THR A 273 1.61 2.22 12.52
C THR A 273 2.41 3.53 12.45
N GLN A 274 1.73 4.68 12.56
CA GLN A 274 2.41 5.98 12.60
C GLN A 274 3.23 6.22 13.88
N ASP A 275 2.78 5.63 14.98
CA ASP A 275 3.13 6.02 16.33
C ASP A 275 4.59 5.72 16.69
N CYS A 276 5.18 6.62 17.48
CA CYS A 276 6.45 6.36 18.14
C CYS A 276 6.22 5.46 19.36
N TRP A 277 7.24 4.68 19.73
CA TRP A 277 7.08 3.74 20.84
C TRP A 277 6.97 4.45 22.19
N ASN A 278 5.99 4.03 23.00
CA ASN A 278 5.87 4.34 24.42
C ASN A 278 5.67 3.05 25.22
N GLY A 279 6.30 2.95 26.40
CA GLY A 279 6.29 1.75 27.24
C GLY A 279 4.99 1.44 27.98
N GLY A 280 3.92 2.14 27.63
CA GLY A 280 2.58 2.07 28.23
C GLY A 280 1.73 3.23 27.71
N PHE A 281 0.52 3.39 28.23
CA PHE A 281 -0.46 4.39 27.79
C PHE A 281 -0.62 5.60 28.72
N GLU A 282 0.24 5.73 29.71
CA GLU A 282 0.28 6.90 30.60
C GLU A 282 0.59 8.17 29.80
N GLY A 283 -0.38 9.08 29.71
CA GLY A 283 -0.25 10.32 28.94
C GLY A 283 -0.50 10.19 27.43
N ALA A 284 -0.98 9.04 26.92
CA ALA A 284 -1.27 8.91 25.49
C ALA A 284 -2.40 9.86 25.02
N PRO A 285 -2.48 10.22 23.73
CA PRO A 285 -3.61 10.95 23.15
C PRO A 285 -4.94 10.20 23.26
N THR A 286 -6.02 10.90 23.62
CA THR A 286 -7.38 10.35 23.79
C THR A 286 -8.27 10.51 22.57
N ASP A 287 -7.77 11.15 21.51
CA ASP A 287 -8.53 11.59 20.34
C ASP A 287 -8.23 10.77 19.06
N GLY A 288 -7.56 9.62 19.24
CA GLY A 288 -7.18 8.73 18.14
C GLY A 288 -5.99 9.22 17.30
N SER A 289 -5.41 10.38 17.62
CA SER A 289 -4.20 10.87 16.95
C SER A 289 -2.98 10.00 17.26
N ALA A 290 -2.00 10.01 16.35
CA ALA A 290 -0.75 9.29 16.53
C ALA A 290 0.05 9.87 17.69
N TRP A 291 0.62 9.02 18.54
CA TRP A 291 1.47 9.43 19.64
C TRP A 291 2.93 9.59 19.18
N LEU A 292 3.31 10.84 18.89
CA LEU A 292 4.62 11.17 18.32
C LEU A 292 5.66 11.66 19.35
N GLU A 293 5.28 11.83 20.61
CA GLU A 293 6.16 12.35 21.68
C GLU A 293 7.01 11.25 22.35
N GLY A 294 6.90 9.99 21.92
CA GLY A 294 7.65 8.85 22.45
C GLY A 294 9.05 8.65 21.87
N ASP A 295 9.58 7.43 22.02
CA ASP A 295 10.85 7.01 21.42
C ASP A 295 10.67 6.72 19.92
N CYS A 296 10.82 7.75 19.08
CA CYS A 296 10.69 7.62 17.62
C CYS A 296 11.84 6.85 16.93
N ALA A 297 12.88 6.42 17.67
CA ALA A 297 13.82 5.42 17.16
C ALA A 297 13.18 4.02 17.11
N LYS A 298 11.93 3.89 17.59
CA LYS A 298 11.11 2.69 17.51
C LYS A 298 9.69 3.07 17.06
N ARG A 299 9.14 2.27 16.15
CA ARG A 299 7.78 2.40 15.62
C ARG A 299 6.93 1.26 16.14
N VAL A 300 5.68 1.56 16.50
CA VAL A 300 4.75 0.55 16.99
C VAL A 300 4.29 -0.35 15.84
N MET A 301 4.25 -1.65 16.11
CA MET A 301 3.60 -2.66 15.28
C MET A 301 2.49 -3.39 16.03
N ARG A 302 1.48 -3.83 15.29
CA ARG A 302 0.31 -4.55 15.77
C ARG A 302 0.11 -5.88 15.02
N SER A 303 -1.04 -6.55 15.22
CA SER A 303 -1.49 -7.81 14.59
C SER A 303 -0.87 -9.11 15.12
N GLY A 304 0.46 -9.14 15.29
CA GLY A 304 1.18 -10.41 15.36
C GLY A 304 1.54 -10.90 13.95
N SER A 305 2.00 -12.14 13.78
CA SER A 305 2.35 -12.67 12.44
C SER A 305 2.29 -14.19 12.35
N TRP A 306 2.50 -14.73 11.15
CA TRP A 306 2.49 -16.16 10.83
C TRP A 306 3.37 -17.05 11.73
N TYR A 307 4.41 -16.53 12.38
CA TYR A 307 5.26 -17.30 13.31
C TYR A 307 5.00 -17.00 14.79
N GLY A 308 4.15 -16.02 15.11
CA GLY A 308 3.80 -15.71 16.50
C GLY A 308 2.82 -16.74 17.04
N TYR A 309 2.82 -16.98 18.35
CA TYR A 309 1.78 -17.80 18.99
C TYR A 309 0.50 -16.96 19.23
N ALA A 310 -0.60 -17.62 19.59
CA ALA A 310 -1.92 -17.02 19.70
C ALA A 310 -1.98 -15.76 20.61
N GLY A 311 -1.22 -15.70 21.71
CA GLY A 311 -1.12 -14.50 22.55
C GLY A 311 -0.66 -13.24 21.83
N TYR A 312 0.15 -13.37 20.78
CA TYR A 312 0.58 -12.24 19.95
C TYR A 312 -0.49 -11.80 18.93
N MET A 313 -1.57 -12.57 18.78
CA MET A 313 -2.67 -12.22 17.88
C MET A 313 -3.74 -11.37 18.60
N ARG A 314 -3.59 -11.08 19.89
CA ARG A 314 -4.56 -10.29 20.65
C ARG A 314 -4.66 -8.88 20.10
N SER A 315 -5.86 -8.29 20.11
CA SER A 315 -6.09 -6.90 19.68
C SER A 315 -5.23 -5.90 20.46
N ALA A 316 -4.96 -6.18 21.75
CA ALA A 316 -4.14 -5.33 22.61
C ALA A 316 -2.63 -5.56 22.46
N TYR A 317 -2.19 -6.63 21.77
CA TYR A 317 -0.77 -6.92 21.61
C TYR A 317 -0.06 -5.79 20.84
N ARG A 318 1.13 -5.42 21.32
CA ARG A 318 1.96 -4.37 20.74
C ARG A 318 3.40 -4.87 20.69
N CYS A 319 4.09 -4.54 19.62
CA CYS A 319 5.54 -4.65 19.59
C CYS A 319 6.17 -3.49 18.84
N ARG A 320 7.50 -3.51 18.66
CA ARG A 320 8.24 -2.36 18.19
C ARG A 320 9.46 -2.74 17.38
N VAL A 321 9.79 -1.92 16.40
CA VAL A 321 10.97 -2.07 15.55
C VAL A 321 11.59 -0.71 15.24
N GLY A 322 12.88 -0.69 14.91
CA GLY A 322 13.50 0.52 14.38
C GLY A 322 12.90 0.92 13.03
N PRO A 323 12.85 2.22 12.67
CA PRO A 323 12.17 2.67 11.45
C PRO A 323 12.75 2.08 10.15
N GLY A 324 14.07 1.82 10.10
CA GLY A 324 14.75 1.17 8.97
C GLY A 324 14.86 -0.36 9.08
N PHE A 325 14.35 -0.97 10.15
CA PHE A 325 14.38 -2.42 10.31
C PHE A 325 13.29 -3.07 9.45
N ASN A 326 13.65 -4.12 8.73
CA ASN A 326 12.73 -4.94 7.95
C ASN A 326 12.91 -6.41 8.30
N HIS A 327 11.83 -7.18 8.17
CA HIS A 327 11.81 -8.61 8.44
C HIS A 327 10.64 -9.26 7.67
N ARG A 328 10.75 -10.57 7.41
CA ARG A 328 9.76 -11.39 6.66
C ARG A 328 8.39 -11.57 7.34
N SER A 329 8.17 -10.84 8.44
CA SER A 329 6.89 -10.79 9.15
C SER A 329 6.40 -9.37 9.36
N ILE A 330 7.03 -8.39 8.73
CA ILE A 330 6.67 -6.98 8.83
C ILE A 330 6.08 -6.57 7.49
N GLY A 331 4.81 -6.19 7.52
CA GLY A 331 4.10 -5.53 6.45
C GLY A 331 3.35 -4.32 7.01
N PHE A 332 2.26 -3.94 6.34
CA PHE A 332 1.42 -2.82 6.76
C PHE A 332 0.08 -2.83 6.03
N ARG A 333 -0.88 -2.09 6.58
CA ARG A 333 -2.07 -1.63 5.87
C ARG A 333 -2.13 -0.11 5.90
N ILE A 334 -2.95 0.47 5.03
CA ILE A 334 -3.09 1.92 4.90
C ILE A 334 -4.39 2.41 5.52
N ALA A 335 -4.43 3.67 5.91
CA ALA A 335 -5.60 4.40 6.35
C ALA A 335 -5.69 5.73 5.58
N ARG A 336 -6.86 6.36 5.57
CA ARG A 336 -7.05 7.75 5.13
C ARG A 336 -8.23 8.38 5.84
N THR A 337 -8.23 9.70 5.94
CA THR A 337 -9.39 10.46 6.43
C THR A 337 -10.10 11.08 5.23
N PRO A 338 -11.38 10.73 4.94
CA PRO A 338 -12.10 11.34 3.83
C PRO A 338 -12.27 12.86 4.02
N GLY A 339 -11.97 13.65 2.99
CA GLY A 339 -12.21 15.09 2.97
C GLY A 339 -11.21 15.96 3.75
N ALA A 340 -10.02 15.43 4.06
CA ALA A 340 -8.91 16.18 4.64
C ALA A 340 -8.17 17.05 3.60
#